data_AF-A0A7C7ANW6-F1
#
_entry.id   AF-A0A7C7ANW6-F1
#
_cell.length_a   1.000
_cell.length_b   1.000
_cell.length_c   1.000
_cell.angle_alpha   90.00
_cell.angle_beta   90.00
_cell.angle_gamma   90.00
#
_symmetry.space_group_name_H-M   'P 1'
#
loop_
_entity.id
_entity.type
_entity.pdbx_description
1 polymer ?
#
loop_
_entity_poly.entity_id
_entity_poly.type
_entity_poly.pdbx_seq_one_letter_code
_entity_poly.pdbx_strand_id
1 'polypeptide(L)' 'MDNNNSITKTEERKRGQHLGAEERGIIQGLKRLGYSNRAIAREIHCSPSTVGYELQRGT' A
#
# COMPACT_ATOMS: atom_id res chain seq x y z
N MET A 1 -4.86 -22.49 3.16
CA MET A 1 -4.63 -21.24 2.42
C MET A 1 -3.89 -20.33 3.36
N ASP A 2 -2.58 -20.34 3.20
CA ASP A 2 -1.62 -19.99 4.23
C ASP A 2 -1.29 -18.54 3.99
N ASN A 3 -2.16 -17.67 4.50
CA ASN A 3 -2.03 -16.25 4.27
C ASN A 3 -0.94 -15.74 5.22
N ASN A 4 0.30 -15.74 4.72
CA ASN A 4 1.48 -15.18 5.37
C ASN A 4 1.25 -13.71 5.68
N ASN A 5 0.60 -13.47 6.81
CA ASN A 5 0.29 -12.17 7.36
C ASN A 5 1.61 -11.53 7.82
N SER A 6 2.26 -10.81 6.90
CA SER A 6 3.39 -9.96 7.21
C SER A 6 2.89 -8.78 8.07
N ILE A 7 2.64 -9.07 9.34
CA ILE A 7 2.44 -8.12 10.42
C ILE A 7 3.70 -7.24 10.49
N THR A 8 3.66 -6.13 9.77
CA THR A 8 4.46 -4.96 10.12
C THR A 8 3.46 -4.02 10.75
N LYS A 9 3.53 -3.89 12.08
CA LYS A 9 2.75 -2.97 12.92
C LYS A 9 2.62 -1.64 12.18
N THR A 10 1.49 -1.46 11.52
CA THR A 10 1.17 -0.24 10.78
C THR A 10 0.52 0.65 11.83
N GLU A 11 1.16 1.78 12.10
CA GLU A 11 0.65 2.78 13.03
C GLU A 11 -0.83 3.08 12.73
N GLU A 12 -1.59 3.31 13.80
CA GLU A 12 -3.06 3.29 13.92
C GLU A 12 -3.83 4.01 12.79
N ARG A 13 -3.83 3.46 11.58
CA ARG A 13 -4.84 3.78 10.59
C ARG A 13 -6.13 3.15 11.07
N LYS A 14 -7.15 3.98 11.30
CA LYS A 14 -8.48 3.51 11.69
C LYS A 14 -8.91 2.46 10.68
N ARG A 15 -9.18 1.24 11.16
CA ARG A 15 -9.68 0.13 10.34
C ARG A 15 -10.88 0.61 9.53
N GLY A 16 -10.78 0.56 8.19
CA GLY A 16 -11.81 1.05 7.26
C GLY A 16 -11.48 2.36 6.54
N GLN A 17 -10.37 3.03 6.85
CA GLN A 17 -9.93 4.20 6.09
C GLN A 17 -9.37 3.78 4.73
N HIS A 18 -10.08 4.15 3.67
CA HIS A 18 -9.60 3.97 2.30
C HIS A 18 -8.42 4.91 2.03
N LEU A 19 -7.50 4.47 1.18
CA LEU A 19 -6.43 5.31 0.66
C LEU A 19 -7.03 6.56 0.02
N GLY A 20 -6.58 7.74 0.46
CA GLY A 20 -6.96 9.01 -0.14
C GLY A 20 -6.41 9.16 -1.57
N ALA A 21 -6.91 10.15 -2.32
CA ALA A 21 -6.43 10.45 -3.66
C ALA A 21 -4.91 10.72 -3.70
N GLU A 22 -4.38 11.36 -2.66
CA GLU A 22 -2.95 11.62 -2.51
C GLU A 22 -2.13 10.32 -2.38
N GLU A 23 -2.53 9.43 -1.47
CA GLU A 23 -1.85 8.14 -1.28
C GLU A 23 -1.89 7.29 -2.55
N ARG A 24 -3.01 7.31 -3.28
CA ARG A 24 -3.15 6.63 -4.58
C ARG A 24 -2.21 7.21 -5.62
N GLY A 25 -2.12 8.54 -5.70
CA GLY A 25 -1.18 9.24 -6.58
C GLY A 25 0.28 8.89 -6.28
N ILE A 26 0.64 8.83 -4.99
CA ILE A 26 1.98 8.41 -4.54
C ILE A 26 2.27 6.97 -4.94
N ILE A 27 1.34 6.03 -4.71
CA ILE A 27 1.50 4.62 -5.11
C ILE A 27 1.75 4.49 -6.61
N GLN A 28 0.94 5.16 -7.44
CA GLN A 28 1.08 5.10 -8.88
C GLN A 28 2.36 5.76 -9.38
N GLY A 29 2.73 6.91 -8.82
CA GLY A 29 3.97 7.62 -9.14
C GLY A 29 5.20 6.78 -8.82
N LEU A 30 5.29 6.26 -7.60
CA LEU A 30 6.39 5.39 -7.18
C LEU A 30 6.42 4.08 -7.97
N LYS A 31 5.26 3.51 -8.32
CA LYS A 31 5.23 2.32 -9.17
C LYS A 31 5.76 2.58 -10.57
N ARG A 32 5.42 3.73 -11.17
CA ARG A 32 5.96 4.17 -12.48
C ARG A 32 7.46 4.41 -12.43
N LEU A 33 7.98 4.88 -11.29
CA LEU A 33 9.41 5.02 -11.04
C LEU A 33 10.14 3.68 -10.81
N GLY A 34 9.44 2.55 -10.78
CA GLY A 34 10.02 1.22 -10.63
C GLY A 34 10.22 0.77 -9.18
N TYR A 35 9.65 1.47 -8.20
CA TYR A 35 9.76 1.06 -6.81
C TYR A 35 9.00 -0.24 -6.53
N SER A 36 9.53 -1.02 -5.57
CA SER A 36 8.86 -2.23 -5.09
C SER A 36 7.68 -1.88 -4.18
N ASN A 37 6.65 -2.74 -4.15
CA ASN A 37 5.46 -2.52 -3.33
C ASN A 37 5.80 -2.36 -1.83
N ARG A 38 6.87 -3.02 -1.36
CA ARG A 38 7.38 -2.85 0.00
C ARG A 38 7.98 -1.46 0.23
N ALA A 39 8.76 -0.94 -0.72
CA ALA A 39 9.32 0.41 -0.60
C ALA A 39 8.22 1.47 -0.54
N ILE A 40 7.23 1.35 -1.43
CA ILE A 40 6.03 2.20 -1.46
C ILE A 40 5.30 2.14 -0.12
N ALA A 41 5.04 0.93 0.37
CA ALA A 41 4.32 0.72 1.63
C ALA A 41 5.01 1.37 2.85
N ARG A 42 6.35 1.43 2.87
CA ARG A 42 7.07 2.15 3.92
C ARG A 42 6.89 3.66 3.82
N GLU A 43 6.82 4.21 2.61
CA GLU A 43 6.66 5.65 2.36
C GLU A 43 5.30 6.15 2.86
N ILE A 44 4.23 5.43 2.53
CA ILE A 44 2.84 5.76 2.89
C ILE A 44 2.36 5.07 4.17
N HIS A 45 3.28 4.49 4.95
CA HIS A 45 2.99 3.78 6.21
C HIS A 45 1.77 2.84 6.08
N CYS A 46 1.75 2.03 5.03
CA CYS A 46 0.67 1.10 4.75
C CYS A 46 1.18 -0.33 4.63
N SER A 47 0.29 -1.31 4.53
CA SER A 47 0.73 -2.69 4.27
C SER A 47 1.15 -2.85 2.80
N PRO A 48 2.17 -3.67 2.50
CA PRO A 48 2.55 -3.98 1.12
C PRO A 48 1.43 -4.67 0.34
N SER A 49 0.54 -5.39 1.04
CA SER A 49 -0.67 -5.97 0.45
C SER A 49 -1.66 -4.89 0.00
N THR A 50 -1.83 -3.81 0.79
CA THR A 50 -2.68 -2.66 0.44
C THR A 50 -2.21 -2.01 -0.87
N VAL A 51 -0.90 -1.81 -1.03
CA VAL A 51 -0.32 -1.32 -2.30
C VAL A 51 -0.62 -2.27 -3.45
N GLY A 52 -0.49 -3.58 -3.23
CA GLY A 52 -0.82 -4.60 -4.24
C GLY A 52 -2.29 -4.54 -4.68
N TYR A 53 -3.22 -4.45 -3.72
CA TYR A 53 -4.65 -4.33 -4.01
C TYR A 53 -4.99 -3.03 -4.74
N GLU A 54 -4.34 -1.92 -4.40
CA GLU A 54 -4.55 -0.65 -5.10
C GLU A 54 -4.04 -0.70 -6.55
N LEU A 55 -2.85 -1.27 -6.77
CA LEU A 55 -2.31 -1.47 -8.11
C LEU A 55 -3.16 -2.44 -8.94
N GLN A 56 -3.72 -3.47 -8.32
CA GLN A 56 -4.63 -4.42 -8.99
C GLN A 56 -5.99 -3.80 -9.34
N ARG A 57 -6.46 -2.84 -8.53
CA ARG A 57 -7.71 -2.11 -8.80
C ARG A 57 -7.64 -1.22 -10.04
N GLY A 58 -6.44 -0.84 -10.48
CA GLY A 58 -6.22 -0.23 -11.79
C GLY A 58 -7.07 1.00 -12.09
N THR A 59 -7.16 1.96 -11.15
CA THR A 59 -7.66 3.31 -11.48
C THR A 59 -6.67 4.08 -12.34
#